data_AF-A0A164IUX8-F1
#
_entry.id   AF-A0A164IUX8-F1
#
_cell.length_a   1.000
_cell.length_b   1.000
_cell.length_c   1.000
_cell.angle_alpha   90.00
_cell.angle_beta   90.00
_cell.angle_gamma   90.00
#
_symmetry.space_group_name_H-M   'P 1'
#
loop_
_entity.id
_entity.type
_entity.pdbx_description
1 polymer ?
#
loop_
_entity_poly.entity_id
_entity_poly.type
_entity_poly.pdbx_seq_one_letter_code
_entity_poly.pdbx_strand_id
1 'polypeptide(L)'
;MLPFYIRFERKAFVSREIVLVAVLAAIAAVSRVPFSILPSVQPTSFVIIVSAIVFGSETGFMIGATAAIVSNIFLGQGPWTPWQMFSWGMIGFIAGLLRNTFLMKKLWGRLLYGFFVGFLFGWIMNFWGLLGFIREATWEAVISYYIASFYFDLSHAISNVVFLLLFSTSWITILTRFKRKYGILDKHNMA
;
A
#
# COMPACT_ATOMS: atom_id res chain seq x y z
N MET A 1 12.70 -0.67 6.70
CA MET A 1 11.99 -1.95 6.50
C MET A 1 12.32 -2.99 7.58
N LEU A 2 13.61 -3.29 7.84
CA LEU A 2 14.05 -4.32 8.80
C LEU A 2 13.38 -4.29 10.20
N PRO A 3 13.22 -3.14 10.88
CA PRO A 3 12.59 -3.13 12.20
C PRO A 3 11.13 -3.61 12.19
N PHE A 4 10.40 -3.38 11.09
CA PHE A 4 9.02 -3.83 10.94
C PHE A 4 8.94 -5.35 10.77
N TYR A 5 9.81 -5.93 9.94
CA TYR A 5 9.90 -7.38 9.77
C TYR A 5 10.29 -8.07 11.09
N ILE A 6 11.32 -7.58 11.77
CA ILE A 6 11.75 -8.14 13.07
C ILE A 6 10.64 -8.07 14.11
N ARG A 7 9.93 -6.95 14.20
CA ARG A 7 8.81 -6.79 15.15
C ARG A 7 7.62 -7.67 14.78
N PHE A 8 7.35 -7.87 13.49
CA PHE A 8 6.31 -8.76 13.02
C PHE A 8 6.67 -10.22 13.34
N GLU A 9 7.87 -10.68 13.05
CA GLU A 9 8.33 -12.04 13.36
C GLU A 9 8.35 -12.34 14.86
N ARG A 10 8.69 -11.36 15.70
CA ARG A 10 8.72 -11.52 17.16
C ARG A 10 7.34 -11.57 17.82
N LYS A 11 6.27 -11.22 17.09
CA LYS A 11 4.91 -11.38 17.62
C LYS A 11 4.51 -12.85 17.51
N ALA A 12 3.91 -13.37 18.59
CA ALA A 12 3.25 -14.66 18.57
C ALA A 12 1.97 -14.56 17.72
N PHE A 13 2.12 -14.56 16.40
CA PHE A 13 0.99 -14.68 15.48
C PHE A 13 0.50 -16.11 15.48
N VAL A 14 -0.82 -16.28 15.56
CA VAL A 14 -1.44 -17.58 15.30
C VAL A 14 -1.32 -17.84 13.79
N SER A 15 -1.06 -19.08 13.34
CA SER A 15 -0.83 -19.41 11.92
C SER A 15 -1.89 -18.83 10.97
N ARG A 16 -3.15 -18.76 11.41
CA ARG A 16 -4.27 -18.13 10.67
C ARG A 16 -4.07 -16.64 10.34
N GLU A 17 -3.37 -15.90 11.20
CA GLU A 17 -3.09 -14.48 11.04
C GLU A 17 -2.06 -14.25 9.94
N ILE A 18 -1.01 -15.07 9.92
CA ILE A 18 0.01 -15.07 8.87
C ILE A 18 -0.61 -15.42 7.52
N VAL A 19 -1.46 -16.45 7.48
CA VAL A 19 -2.19 -16.84 6.26
C VAL A 19 -3.06 -15.70 5.75
N LEU A 20 -3.78 -14.99 6.64
CA LEU A 20 -4.59 -13.85 6.22
C LEU A 20 -3.75 -12.73 5.60
N VAL A 21 -2.62 -12.39 6.21
CA VAL A 21 -1.68 -11.40 5.67
C VAL A 21 -1.16 -11.82 4.31
N ALA A 22 -0.78 -13.09 4.15
CA ALA A 22 -0.31 -13.65 2.89
C ALA A 22 -1.39 -13.61 1.80
N VAL A 23 -2.63 -13.97 2.12
CA VAL A 23 -3.76 -13.93 1.17
C VAL A 23 -4.06 -12.50 0.73
N LEU A 24 -4.10 -11.54 1.65
CA LEU A 24 -4.33 -10.13 1.31
C LEU A 24 -3.17 -9.55 0.48
N ALA A 25 -1.92 -9.92 0.78
CA ALA A 25 -0.77 -9.55 -0.02
C ALA A 25 -0.82 -10.16 -1.42
N ALA A 26 -1.23 -11.42 -1.55
CA ALA A 26 -1.41 -12.10 -2.84
C ALA A 26 -2.51 -11.43 -3.67
N ILE A 27 -3.66 -11.11 -3.06
CA ILE A 27 -4.73 -10.34 -3.72
C ILE A 27 -4.19 -8.99 -4.21
N ALA A 28 -3.49 -8.25 -3.35
CA ALA A 28 -2.91 -6.95 -3.70
C ALA A 28 -1.88 -7.06 -4.86
N ALA A 29 -1.07 -8.13 -4.87
CA ALA A 29 -0.09 -8.39 -5.91
C ALA A 29 -0.75 -8.77 -7.24
N VAL A 30 -1.65 -9.76 -7.24
CA VAL A 30 -2.35 -10.25 -8.44
C VAL A 30 -3.21 -9.15 -9.05
N SER A 31 -3.76 -8.26 -8.23
CA SER A 31 -4.55 -7.13 -8.72
C SER A 31 -3.79 -6.17 -9.65
N ARG A 32 -2.45 -6.23 -9.69
CA ARG A 32 -1.63 -5.47 -10.66
C ARG A 32 -1.61 -6.11 -12.05
N VAL A 33 -1.79 -7.42 -12.16
CA VAL A 33 -1.57 -8.16 -13.42
C VAL A 33 -2.57 -7.75 -14.51
N PRO A 34 -3.91 -7.75 -14.27
CA PRO A 34 -4.88 -7.33 -15.28
C PRO A 34 -4.76 -5.86 -15.68
N PHE A 35 -4.26 -5.03 -14.76
CA PHE A 35 -4.13 -3.59 -14.96
C PHE A 35 -2.76 -3.18 -15.50
N SER A 36 -1.86 -4.12 -15.78
CA SER A 36 -0.53 -3.83 -16.36
C SER A 36 -0.60 -3.11 -17.71
N ILE A 37 -1.72 -3.24 -18.43
CA ILE A 37 -2.01 -2.57 -19.70
C ILE A 37 -2.36 -1.09 -19.49
N LEU A 38 -2.91 -0.74 -18.32
CA LEU A 38 -3.30 0.62 -17.97
C LEU A 38 -2.19 1.28 -17.13
N PRO A 39 -1.43 2.24 -17.70
CA PRO A 39 -0.31 2.83 -17.00
C PRO A 39 -0.76 3.48 -15.67
N SER A 40 -0.09 3.10 -14.58
CA SER A 40 -0.30 3.62 -13.22
C SER A 40 -1.71 3.45 -12.62
N VAL A 41 -2.60 2.67 -13.25
CA VAL A 41 -3.90 2.32 -12.66
C VAL A 41 -3.73 1.02 -11.89
N GLN A 42 -3.62 1.06 -10.56
CA GLN A 42 -3.33 -0.15 -9.78
C GLN A 42 -4.19 -0.24 -8.50
N PRO A 43 -5.07 -1.25 -8.38
CA PRO A 43 -5.88 -1.46 -7.18
C PRO A 43 -5.10 -1.88 -5.92
N THR A 44 -3.79 -2.11 -6.02
CA THR A 44 -2.92 -2.55 -4.92
C THR A 44 -2.99 -1.63 -3.70
N SER A 45 -2.92 -0.31 -3.90
CA SER A 45 -3.01 0.67 -2.80
C SER A 45 -4.35 0.58 -2.09
N PHE A 46 -5.45 0.35 -2.82
CA PHE A 46 -6.77 0.16 -2.23
C PHE A 46 -6.80 -1.04 -1.27
N VAL A 47 -6.28 -2.20 -1.70
CA VAL A 47 -6.25 -3.42 -0.87
C VAL A 47 -5.42 -3.20 0.39
N ILE A 48 -4.27 -2.54 0.26
CA ILE A 48 -3.37 -2.21 1.37
C ILE A 48 -4.06 -1.28 2.38
N ILE A 49 -4.66 -0.18 1.91
CA ILE A 49 -5.31 0.83 2.76
C ILE A 49 -6.46 0.22 3.55
N VAL A 50 -7.35 -0.52 2.88
CA VAL A 50 -8.51 -1.13 3.52
C VAL A 50 -8.07 -2.20 4.53
N SER A 51 -7.08 -3.02 4.18
CA SER A 51 -6.53 -4.01 5.10
C SER A 51 -5.90 -3.34 6.33
N ALA A 52 -5.17 -2.24 6.16
CA ALA A 52 -4.57 -1.49 7.25
C ALA A 52 -5.60 -0.85 8.19
N ILE A 53 -6.72 -0.34 7.65
CA ILE A 53 -7.81 0.23 8.45
C ILE A 53 -8.44 -0.84 9.36
N VAL A 54 -8.52 -2.09 8.90
CA VAL A 54 -9.14 -3.18 9.65
C VAL A 54 -8.17 -3.88 10.61
N PHE A 55 -6.95 -4.17 10.14
CA PHE A 55 -5.99 -5.02 10.86
C PHE A 55 -4.87 -4.23 11.57
N GLY A 56 -4.64 -2.96 11.20
CA GLY A 56 -3.67 -2.08 11.83
C GLY A 56 -2.43 -1.78 10.97
N SER A 57 -1.57 -0.92 11.48
CA SER A 57 -0.42 -0.34 10.77
C SER A 57 0.65 -1.37 10.38
N GLU A 58 1.06 -2.22 11.32
CA GLU A 58 2.07 -3.25 11.06
C GLU A 58 1.59 -4.25 9.98
N THR A 59 0.34 -4.72 10.08
CA THR A 59 -0.26 -5.59 9.07
C THR A 59 -0.35 -4.89 7.71
N GLY A 60 -0.78 -3.63 7.68
CA GLY A 60 -0.81 -2.83 6.45
C GLY A 60 0.55 -2.73 5.78
N PHE A 61 1.60 -2.49 6.57
CA PHE A 61 2.97 -2.44 6.07
C PHE A 61 3.41 -3.77 5.45
N MET A 62 3.17 -4.87 6.15
CA MET A 62 3.55 -6.21 5.68
C MET A 62 2.83 -6.59 4.40
N ILE A 63 1.53 -6.30 4.31
CA ILE A 63 0.74 -6.53 3.08
C ILE A 63 1.33 -5.71 1.93
N GLY A 64 1.62 -4.43 2.14
CA GLY A 64 2.15 -3.56 1.08
C GLY A 64 3.54 -3.96 0.59
N ALA A 65 4.46 -4.22 1.52
CA ALA A 65 5.82 -4.64 1.18
C ALA A 65 5.85 -6.01 0.49
N THR A 66 5.05 -6.97 0.99
CA THR A 66 4.94 -8.31 0.40
C THR A 66 4.26 -8.26 -0.97
N ALA A 67 3.20 -7.46 -1.13
CA ALA A 67 2.53 -7.30 -2.41
C ALA A 67 3.48 -6.77 -3.49
N ALA A 68 4.34 -5.81 -3.16
CA ALA A 68 5.33 -5.23 -4.07
C ALA A 68 6.31 -6.28 -4.60
N ILE A 69 6.95 -7.03 -3.70
CA ILE A 69 7.94 -8.04 -4.09
C ILE A 69 7.28 -9.20 -4.85
N VAL A 70 6.10 -9.67 -4.42
CA VAL A 70 5.40 -10.78 -5.06
C VAL A 70 4.92 -10.40 -6.45
N SER A 71 4.33 -9.22 -6.62
CA SER A 71 3.86 -8.79 -7.95
C SER A 71 5.00 -8.58 -8.94
N ASN A 72 6.17 -8.15 -8.47
CA ASN A 72 7.36 -8.01 -9.31
C ASN A 72 7.95 -9.37 -9.76
N ILE A 73 7.57 -10.50 -9.16
CA ILE A 73 7.91 -11.82 -9.72
C ILE A 73 7.27 -11.98 -11.10
N PHE A 74 6.06 -11.46 -11.29
CA PHE A 74 5.32 -11.53 -12.56
C PHE A 74 5.64 -10.36 -13.49
N LEU A 75 5.81 -9.16 -12.93
CA LEU A 75 5.97 -7.91 -13.69
C LEU A 75 7.44 -7.50 -13.91
N GLY A 76 8.39 -8.26 -13.39
CA GLY A 76 9.82 -7.98 -13.47
C GLY A 76 10.36 -7.38 -12.16
N GLN A 77 11.48 -7.94 -11.71
CA GLN A 77 12.24 -7.46 -10.55
C GLN A 77 13.32 -6.49 -11.00
N GLY A 78 13.69 -5.58 -10.10
CA GLY A 78 14.81 -4.67 -10.33
C GLY A 78 15.11 -3.76 -9.15
N PRO A 79 16.08 -2.83 -9.29
CA PRO A 79 16.54 -1.95 -8.22
C PRO A 79 15.46 -1.05 -7.62
N TRP A 80 14.34 -0.86 -8.32
CA TRP A 80 13.17 -0.12 -7.84
C TRP A 80 12.31 -0.92 -6.84
N THR A 81 12.47 -2.23 -6.76
CA THR A 81 11.60 -3.10 -5.93
C THR A 81 11.64 -2.71 -4.46
N PRO A 82 12.81 -2.48 -3.82
CA PRO A 82 12.85 -2.01 -2.44
C PRO A 82 12.11 -0.69 -2.22
N TRP A 83 12.12 0.21 -3.21
CA TRP A 83 11.39 1.48 -3.16
C TRP A 83 9.89 1.26 -3.25
N GLN A 84 9.42 0.36 -4.12
CA GLN A 84 8.00 -0.03 -4.17
C GLN A 84 7.54 -0.70 -2.87
N MET A 85 8.37 -1.59 -2.31
CA MET A 85 8.11 -2.21 -1.02
C MET A 85 7.98 -1.14 0.06
N PHE A 86 8.87 -0.15 0.09
CA PHE A 86 8.86 0.95 1.05
C PHE A 86 7.62 1.83 0.87
N SER A 87 7.33 2.29 -0.35
CA SER A 87 6.20 3.15 -0.64
C SER A 87 4.89 2.49 -0.25
N TRP A 88 4.60 1.28 -0.77
CA TRP A 88 3.35 0.58 -0.43
C TRP A 88 3.29 0.14 1.03
N GLY A 89 4.41 -0.28 1.61
CA GLY A 89 4.49 -0.58 3.04
C GLY A 89 4.15 0.63 3.90
N MET A 90 4.72 1.80 3.61
CA MET A 90 4.45 3.02 4.36
C MET A 90 3.03 3.56 4.16
N ILE A 91 2.45 3.39 2.97
CA ILE A 91 1.03 3.67 2.73
C ILE A 91 0.16 2.82 3.66
N GLY A 92 0.41 1.51 3.74
CA GLY A 92 -0.30 0.64 4.67
C GLY A 92 -0.07 1.03 6.13
N PHE A 93 1.17 1.33 6.50
CA PHE A 93 1.52 1.72 7.86
C PHE A 93 0.76 2.98 8.31
N ILE A 94 0.82 4.05 7.52
CA ILE A 94 0.19 5.34 7.84
C ILE A 94 -1.33 5.20 7.84
N ALA A 95 -1.92 4.48 6.87
CA ALA A 95 -3.36 4.21 6.86
C ALA A 95 -3.81 3.51 8.15
N GLY A 96 -3.03 2.53 8.62
CA GLY A 96 -3.32 1.81 9.85
C GLY A 96 -3.08 2.64 11.12
N LEU A 97 -2.14 3.59 11.13
CA LEU A 97 -1.99 4.55 12.23
C LEU A 97 -3.18 5.50 12.32
N LEU A 98 -3.64 5.98 11.17
CA LEU A 98 -4.75 6.92 11.06
C LEU A 98 -6.13 6.25 11.17
N ARG A 99 -6.22 4.91 11.26
CA ARG A 99 -7.47 4.15 11.19
C ARG A 99 -8.58 4.61 12.15
N ASN A 100 -8.21 5.10 13.33
CA ASN A 100 -9.16 5.50 14.38
C ASN A 100 -9.55 6.99 14.31
N THR A 101 -8.91 7.75 13.43
CA THR A 101 -9.17 9.18 13.23
C THR A 101 -10.46 9.43 12.45
N PHE A 102 -10.99 10.64 12.52
CA PHE A 102 -12.17 11.05 11.76
C PHE A 102 -11.97 10.90 10.24
N LEU A 103 -10.75 11.16 9.76
CA LEU A 103 -10.37 11.07 8.35
C LEU A 103 -10.64 9.67 7.78
N MET A 104 -10.12 8.63 8.44
CA MET A 104 -10.25 7.25 7.93
C MET A 104 -11.62 6.62 8.18
N LYS A 105 -12.39 7.14 9.13
CA LYS A 105 -13.76 6.69 9.41
C LYS A 105 -14.77 7.17 8.37
N LYS A 106 -14.50 8.29 7.70
CA LYS A 106 -15.38 8.85 6.67
C LYS A 106 -14.94 8.41 5.28
N LEU A 107 -15.88 8.28 4.35
CA LEU A 107 -15.55 7.94 2.95
C LEU A 107 -14.66 8.99 2.32
N TRP A 108 -15.06 10.26 2.38
CA TRP A 108 -14.30 11.37 1.79
C TRP A 108 -12.85 11.42 2.28
N GLY A 109 -12.59 11.13 3.56
CA GLY A 109 -11.23 11.15 4.10
C GLY A 109 -10.38 9.98 3.63
N ARG A 110 -10.98 8.80 3.41
CA ARG A 110 -10.32 7.68 2.71
C ARG A 110 -9.97 8.04 1.28
N LEU A 111 -10.87 8.71 0.55
CA LEU A 111 -10.60 9.17 -0.82
C LEU A 111 -9.46 10.18 -0.86
N LEU A 112 -9.48 11.17 0.05
CA LEU A 112 -8.43 12.17 0.17
C LEU A 112 -7.08 11.53 0.46
N TYR A 113 -7.05 10.59 1.40
CA TYR A 113 -5.83 9.82 1.67
C TYR A 113 -5.34 9.07 0.44
N GLY A 114 -6.22 8.33 -0.24
CA GLY A 114 -5.92 7.59 -1.47
C GLY A 114 -5.34 8.47 -2.58
N PHE A 115 -5.89 9.68 -2.75
CA PHE A 115 -5.40 10.65 -3.71
C PHE A 115 -3.98 11.11 -3.38
N PHE A 116 -3.73 11.55 -2.14
CA PHE A 116 -2.41 12.02 -1.71
C PHE A 116 -1.33 10.93 -1.78
N VAL A 117 -1.66 9.70 -1.36
CA VAL A 117 -0.67 8.61 -1.42
C VAL A 117 -0.38 8.13 -2.84
N GLY A 118 -1.28 8.39 -3.81
CA GLY A 118 -0.99 8.16 -5.23
C GLY A 118 0.18 9.02 -5.70
N PHE A 119 0.14 10.33 -5.41
CA PHE A 119 1.25 11.23 -5.68
C PHE A 119 2.50 10.88 -4.86
N LEU A 120 2.35 10.60 -3.57
CA LEU A 120 3.48 10.25 -2.72
C LEU A 120 4.22 9.00 -3.22
N PHE A 121 3.47 8.00 -3.69
CA PHE A 121 4.06 6.82 -4.32
C PHE A 121 4.89 7.21 -5.53
N GLY A 122 4.29 7.96 -6.47
CA GLY A 122 4.95 8.47 -7.66
C GLY A 122 6.23 9.26 -7.34
N TRP A 123 6.16 10.17 -6.38
CA TRP A 123 7.29 10.99 -5.97
C TRP A 123 8.44 10.20 -5.35
N ILE A 124 8.16 9.16 -4.57
CA ILE A 124 9.21 8.26 -4.05
C ILE A 124 9.84 7.48 -5.20
N MET A 125 9.04 7.01 -6.16
CA MET A 125 9.55 6.32 -7.34
C MET A 125 10.37 7.25 -8.24
N ASN A 126 9.95 8.49 -8.38
CA ASN A 126 10.70 9.50 -9.12
C ASN A 126 12.03 9.81 -8.46
N PHE A 127 12.03 9.91 -7.14
CA PHE A 127 13.25 10.13 -6.36
C PHE A 127 14.27 8.98 -6.58
N TRP A 128 13.80 7.73 -6.58
CA TRP A 128 14.64 6.61 -6.99
C TRP A 128 15.19 6.76 -8.42
N GLY A 129 14.34 7.13 -9.39
CA GLY A 129 14.74 7.32 -10.78
C GLY A 129 15.80 8.42 -10.93
N LEU A 130 15.63 9.54 -10.24
CA LEU A 130 16.60 10.63 -10.16
C LEU A 130 17.95 10.14 -9.65
N LEU A 131 17.98 9.45 -8.50
CA LEU A 131 19.21 8.91 -7.92
C LEU A 131 19.88 7.85 -8.82
N GLY A 132 19.09 7.06 -9.54
CA GLY A 132 19.59 5.96 -10.36
C GLY A 132 20.11 6.38 -11.73
N PHE A 133 19.53 7.44 -12.33
CA PHE A 133 19.74 7.75 -13.74
C PHE A 133 20.26 9.17 -14.02
N ILE A 134 20.06 10.13 -13.11
CA ILE A 134 20.46 11.52 -13.32
C ILE A 134 21.76 11.80 -12.57
N ARG A 135 22.87 11.93 -13.33
CA ARG A 135 24.21 12.19 -12.77
C ARG A 135 24.39 13.60 -12.23
N GLU A 136 23.74 14.58 -12.87
CA GLU A 136 23.78 15.99 -12.48
C GLU A 136 22.35 16.45 -12.18
N ALA A 137 22.00 16.44 -10.89
CA ALA A 137 20.68 16.85 -10.43
C ALA A 137 20.59 18.38 -10.33
N THR A 138 20.44 19.05 -11.47
CA THR A 138 20.06 20.47 -11.48
C THR A 138 18.58 20.63 -11.13
N TRP A 139 18.18 21.81 -10.64
CA TRP A 139 16.78 22.04 -10.31
C TRP A 139 15.86 21.94 -11.53
N GLU A 140 16.33 22.35 -12.70
CA GLU A 140 15.59 22.23 -13.96
C GLU A 140 15.35 20.76 -14.33
N ALA A 141 16.36 19.89 -14.16
CA ALA A 141 16.24 18.46 -14.42
C ALA A 141 15.25 17.79 -13.47
N VAL A 142 15.31 18.12 -12.17
CA VAL A 142 14.37 17.62 -11.15
C VAL A 142 12.95 18.05 -11.49
N ILE A 143 12.71 19.33 -11.73
CA ILE A 143 11.37 19.86 -12.03
C ILE A 143 10.82 19.23 -13.31
N SER A 144 11.63 19.14 -14.37
CA SER A 144 11.22 18.54 -15.65
C SER A 144 10.83 17.08 -15.48
N TYR A 145 11.56 16.33 -14.65
CA TYR A 145 11.27 14.93 -14.38
C TYR A 145 9.93 14.73 -13.66
N TYR A 146 9.62 15.56 -12.66
CA TYR A 146 8.32 15.53 -11.96
C TYR A 146 7.16 16.01 -12.82
N ILE A 147 7.39 16.97 -13.72
CA ILE A 147 6.38 17.36 -14.72
C ILE A 147 6.09 16.20 -15.66
N ALA A 148 7.12 15.50 -16.12
CA ALA A 148 6.96 14.34 -17.00
C ALA A 148 6.22 13.16 -16.32
N SER A 149 6.40 12.97 -15.00
CA SER A 149 5.69 11.93 -14.24
C SER A 149 4.25 12.29 -13.90
N PHE A 150 3.86 13.57 -13.99
CA PHE A 150 2.59 14.06 -13.47
C PHE A 150 1.37 13.28 -13.98
N TYR A 151 1.36 12.92 -15.26
CA TYR A 151 0.28 12.11 -15.84
C TYR A 151 0.15 10.73 -15.15
N PHE A 152 1.27 10.07 -14.88
CA PHE A 152 1.32 8.78 -14.20
C PHE A 152 0.91 8.90 -12.73
N ASP A 153 1.39 9.94 -12.05
CA ASP A 153 1.10 10.21 -10.64
C ASP A 153 -0.40 10.52 -10.44
N LEU A 154 -0.96 11.35 -11.32
CA LEU A 154 -2.38 11.69 -11.34
C LEU A 154 -3.24 10.46 -11.67
N SER A 155 -2.83 9.66 -12.65
CA SER A 155 -3.51 8.39 -12.99
C SER A 155 -3.59 7.44 -11.80
N HIS A 156 -2.50 7.32 -11.03
CA HIS A 156 -2.48 6.52 -9.79
C HIS A 156 -3.40 7.12 -8.73
N ALA A 157 -3.32 8.43 -8.50
CA ALA A 157 -4.15 9.13 -7.50
C ALA A 157 -5.64 8.96 -7.80
N ILE A 158 -6.06 9.15 -9.05
CA ILE A 158 -7.45 8.97 -9.49
C ILE A 158 -7.86 7.50 -9.36
N SER A 159 -7.01 6.56 -9.78
CA SER A 159 -7.28 5.12 -9.63
C SER A 159 -7.56 4.75 -8.18
N ASN A 160 -6.75 5.23 -7.23
CA ASN A 160 -6.97 5.00 -5.80
C ASN A 160 -8.34 5.54 -5.35
N VAL A 161 -8.69 6.76 -5.76
CA VAL A 161 -9.99 7.36 -5.44
C VAL A 161 -11.14 6.50 -5.97
N VAL A 162 -11.05 6.06 -7.24
CA VAL A 162 -12.09 5.22 -7.85
C VAL A 162 -12.26 3.90 -7.10
N PHE A 163 -11.18 3.16 -6.84
CA PHE A 163 -11.26 1.88 -6.13
C PHE A 163 -11.74 2.05 -4.69
N LEU A 164 -11.29 3.09 -3.98
CA LEU A 164 -11.76 3.37 -2.63
C LEU A 164 -13.23 3.79 -2.62
N LEU A 165 -13.67 4.60 -3.57
CA LEU A 165 -15.06 5.04 -3.70
C LEU A 165 -15.99 3.84 -3.91
N LEU A 166 -15.63 2.95 -4.83
CA LEU A 166 -16.45 1.79 -5.21
C LEU A 166 -16.44 0.69 -4.15
N PHE A 167 -15.29 0.37 -3.56
CA PHE A 167 -15.13 -0.91 -2.84
C PHE A 167 -14.79 -0.77 -1.36
N SER A 168 -14.31 0.38 -0.88
CA SER A 168 -13.74 0.48 0.48
C SER A 168 -14.74 0.16 1.58
N THR A 169 -15.98 0.65 1.48
CA THR A 169 -17.00 0.42 2.51
C THR A 169 -17.42 -1.06 2.59
N SER A 170 -17.63 -1.69 1.43
CA SER A 170 -17.99 -3.11 1.34
C SER A 170 -16.86 -4.00 1.87
N TRP A 171 -15.62 -3.75 1.45
CA TRP A 171 -14.46 -4.53 1.90
C TRP A 171 -14.18 -4.35 3.39
N ILE A 172 -14.23 -3.13 3.91
CA ILE A 172 -14.06 -2.89 5.36
C ILE A 172 -15.11 -3.70 6.14
N THR A 173 -16.36 -3.73 5.68
CA THR A 173 -17.43 -4.50 6.32
C THR A 173 -17.13 -6.00 6.32
N ILE A 174 -16.73 -6.56 5.17
CA ILE A 174 -16.40 -7.98 5.01
C ILE A 174 -15.22 -8.36 5.92
N LEU A 175 -14.11 -7.61 5.83
CA LEU A 175 -12.91 -7.89 6.60
C LEU A 175 -13.13 -7.70 8.11
N THR A 176 -13.95 -6.72 8.52
CA THR A 176 -14.29 -6.52 9.93
C THR A 176 -15.14 -7.67 10.46
N ARG A 177 -16.11 -8.17 9.66
CA ARG A 177 -16.90 -9.36 10.03
C ARG A 177 -16.01 -10.60 10.15
N PHE A 178 -15.08 -10.78 9.20
CA PHE A 178 -14.11 -11.87 9.25
C PHE A 178 -13.22 -11.78 10.50
N LYS A 179 -12.69 -10.59 10.79
CA LYS A 179 -11.90 -10.32 11.99
C LYS A 179 -12.64 -10.75 13.26
N ARG A 180 -13.88 -10.28 13.42
CA ARG A 180 -14.73 -10.58 14.58
C ARG A 180 -15.09 -12.06 14.69
N LYS A 181 -15.43 -12.71 13.57
CA LYS A 181 -15.84 -14.13 13.55
C LYS A 181 -14.71 -15.06 14.02
N TYR A 182 -13.47 -14.76 13.64
CA TYR A 182 -12.33 -15.65 13.88
C TYR A 182 -11.39 -15.17 14.98
N GLY A 183 -11.66 -14.00 15.60
CA GLY A 183 -10.82 -13.42 16.66
C GLY A 183 -9.38 -13.17 16.21
N ILE A 184 -9.21 -12.78 14.95
CA ILE A 184 -7.90 -12.65 14.28
C ILE A 184 -7.36 -11.24 14.51
N LEU A 185 -6.10 -11.10 14.92
CA LEU A 185 -5.40 -9.83 15.10
C LEU A 185 -6.12 -8.88 16.08
N ASP A 186 -6.84 -9.47 17.04
CA ASP A 186 -7.23 -8.78 18.27
C ASP A 186 -6.05 -8.83 19.23
N LYS A 187 -5.91 -7.81 20.08
CA LYS A 187 -4.86 -7.81 21.11
C LYS A 187 -5.08 -9.07 21.93
N HIS A 188 -4.26 -10.11 21.73
CA HIS A 188 -4.05 -11.09 22.78
C HIS A 188 -3.57 -10.26 23.97
N ASN A 189 -4.45 -10.15 24.97
CA ASN A 189 -4.09 -9.61 26.25
C ASN A 189 -2.82 -10.37 26.65
N MET A 190 -1.70 -9.65 26.72
CA MET A 190 -0.55 -10.12 27.45
C MET A 190 -1.03 -10.17 28.91
N ALA A 191 -1.49 -11.35 29.30
CA ALA A 191 -1.52 -11.79 30.68
C ALA A 191 -0.12 -12.32 31.02
#